data_AF-A0A7V9B1T5-F1
#
_entry.id   AF-A0A7V9B1T5-F1
#
_cell.length_a   1.000
_cell.length_b   1.000
_cell.length_c   1.000
_cell.angle_alpha   90.00
_cell.angle_beta   90.00
_cell.angle_gamma   90.00
#
_symmetry.space_group_name_H-M   'P 1'
#
loop_
_entity.id
_entity.type
_entity.pdbx_description
1 polymer ?
#
loop_
_entity_poly.entity_id
_entity_poly.type
_entity_poly.pdbx_seq_one_letter_code
_entity_poly.pdbx_strand_id
1 'polypeptide(L)'
;MAQPQPEPPGDVPERGETLVEVDGGELFTPVDINGNLRAAVRHAAESGERLIIRDGGEELVAILPLADIRFLLRLENAELDRIDLEEVRKARKDPNDQDRIPLDAMRVELAL
;
A
#
# COMPACT_ATOMS: atom_id res chain seq x y z
N MET A 1 -1.59 65.00 28.51
CA MET A 1 -2.13 64.15 27.43
C MET A 1 -1.13 63.04 27.18
N ALA A 2 -1.45 61.80 27.58
CA ALA A 2 -0.56 60.65 27.45
C ALA A 2 -0.86 59.93 26.13
N GLN A 3 0.18 59.58 25.36
CA GLN A 3 0.05 58.78 24.15
C GLN A 3 -0.19 57.30 24.54
N PRO A 4 -1.08 56.55 23.86
CA PRO A 4 -1.27 55.14 24.12
C PRO A 4 -0.04 54.34 23.63
N GLN A 5 0.44 53.41 24.47
CA GLN A 5 1.48 52.45 24.10
C GLN A 5 0.95 51.45 23.06
N PRO A 6 1.77 50.98 22.10
CA PRO A 6 1.37 49.91 21.19
C PRO A 6 1.29 48.57 21.94
N GLU A 7 0.19 47.85 21.75
CA GLU A 7 -0.01 46.50 22.30
C GLU A 7 1.05 45.51 21.77
N PRO A 8 1.49 44.54 22.57
CA PRO A 8 2.46 43.54 22.12
C PRO A 8 1.87 42.65 21.02
N PRO A 9 2.65 42.28 19.98
CA PRO A 9 2.17 41.38 18.95
C PRO A 9 1.83 40.02 19.57
N GLY A 10 0.60 39.56 19.31
CA GLY A 10 0.04 38.32 19.82
C GLY A 10 0.88 37.09 19.48
N ASP A 11 0.74 36.09 20.33
CA ASP A 11 1.41 34.80 20.28
C ASP A 11 1.52 34.25 18.84
N VAL A 12 2.74 34.23 18.34
CA VAL A 12 3.11 33.36 17.22
C VAL A 12 3.28 31.98 17.84
N PRO A 13 2.46 30.96 17.51
CA PRO A 13 2.74 29.61 17.97
C PRO A 13 4.07 29.17 17.35
N GLU A 14 5.10 29.08 18.18
CA GLU A 14 6.38 28.52 17.83
C GLU A 14 6.20 27.07 17.35
N ARG A 15 6.72 26.82 16.15
CA ARG A 15 7.08 25.54 15.55
C ARG A 15 6.71 24.33 16.41
N GLY A 16 5.64 23.64 16.02
CA GLY A 16 5.35 22.28 16.47
C GLY A 16 6.51 21.36 16.09
N GLU A 17 7.45 21.20 17.00
CA GLU A 17 8.28 20.00 17.10
C GLU A 17 7.33 18.85 17.45
N THR A 18 6.92 18.07 16.45
CA THR A 18 6.22 16.83 16.76
C THR A 18 7.25 15.73 16.86
N LEU A 19 7.54 15.39 18.11
CA LEU A 19 8.18 14.16 18.57
C LEU A 19 7.71 12.96 17.74
N VAL A 20 8.66 12.31 17.07
CA VAL A 20 8.45 10.95 16.56
C VAL A 20 8.71 10.02 17.74
N GLU A 21 7.66 9.62 18.42
CA GLU A 21 7.72 8.56 19.43
C GLU A 21 7.93 7.24 18.67
N VAL A 22 9.16 6.73 18.73
CA VAL A 22 9.54 5.45 18.13
C VAL A 22 9.39 4.39 19.21
N ASP A 23 8.22 3.74 19.23
CA ASP A 23 8.05 2.49 19.97
C ASP A 23 8.08 1.32 18.98
N GLY A 24 9.12 0.49 19.12
CA GLY A 24 9.40 -0.63 18.22
C GLY A 24 8.37 -1.75 18.39
N GLY A 25 7.73 -2.15 17.28
CA GLY A 25 6.94 -3.36 17.23
C GLY A 25 5.94 -3.46 16.08
N GLU A 26 5.49 -2.33 15.52
CA GLU A 26 4.46 -2.34 14.48
C GLU A 26 5.08 -2.34 13.07
N LEU A 27 4.52 -3.17 12.17
CA LEU A 27 4.89 -3.25 10.74
C LEU A 27 4.66 -1.93 9.96
N PHE A 28 4.12 -0.92 10.62
CA PHE A 28 3.67 0.35 10.06
C PHE A 28 3.86 1.47 11.08
N THR A 29 4.35 2.63 10.62
CA THR A 29 4.50 3.82 11.47
C THR A 29 3.36 4.81 11.20
N PRO A 30 2.56 5.18 12.22
CA PRO A 30 1.54 6.23 12.08
C PRO A 30 2.17 7.59 11.82
N VAL A 31 1.64 8.37 10.86
CA VAL A 31 2.12 9.74 10.57
C VAL A 31 0.96 10.72 10.42
N ASP A 32 0.99 11.84 11.16
CA ASP A 32 0.11 12.99 10.94
C ASP A 32 0.67 13.85 9.79
N ILE A 33 -0.12 14.03 8.72
CA ILE A 33 0.32 14.68 7.48
C ILE A 33 -0.21 16.12 7.37
N ASN A 34 -0.56 16.76 8.49
CA ASN A 34 -1.05 18.15 8.48
C ASN A 34 -0.05 19.23 8.01
N GLY A 35 1.04 18.88 7.30
CA GLY A 35 1.93 19.87 6.69
C GLY A 35 2.79 19.46 5.49
N ASN A 36 3.06 18.17 5.23
CA ASN A 36 3.97 17.82 4.12
C ASN A 36 3.88 16.37 3.61
N LEU A 37 2.86 16.06 2.80
CA LEU A 37 2.73 14.76 2.11
C LEU A 37 3.99 14.37 1.32
N ARG A 38 4.69 15.35 0.72
CA ARG A 38 5.90 15.11 -0.06
C ARG A 38 7.04 14.55 0.80
N ALA A 39 7.18 15.03 2.03
CA ALA A 39 8.18 14.53 2.97
C ALA A 39 7.86 13.09 3.40
N ALA A 40 6.60 12.78 3.72
CA ALA A 40 6.18 11.43 4.07
C ALA A 40 6.42 10.43 2.92
N VAL A 41 6.08 10.80 1.69
CA VAL A 41 6.34 9.95 0.51
C VAL A 41 7.84 9.74 0.29
N ARG A 42 8.66 10.78 0.43
CA ARG A 42 10.11 10.67 0.28
C ARG A 42 10.72 9.80 1.38
N HIS A 43 10.28 9.97 2.63
CA HIS A 43 10.71 9.15 3.75
C HIS A 43 10.42 7.67 3.49
N ALA A 44 9.17 7.32 3.16
CA ALA A 44 8.81 5.94 2.81
C ALA A 44 9.67 5.37 1.67
N ALA A 45 9.94 6.18 0.64
CA ALA A 45 10.76 5.76 -0.49
C ALA A 45 12.25 5.54 -0.14
N GLU A 46 12.80 6.34 0.78
CA GLU A 46 14.22 6.31 1.16
C GLU A 46 14.49 5.29 2.27
N SER A 47 13.62 5.19 3.28
CA SER A 47 13.76 4.23 4.39
C SER A 47 13.27 2.83 4.02
N GLY A 48 12.39 2.72 3.02
CA GLY A 48 11.68 1.48 2.72
C GLY A 48 10.58 1.17 3.72
N GLU A 49 10.24 2.11 4.61
CA GLU A 49 9.18 1.94 5.60
C GLU A 49 7.79 2.17 5.00
N ARG A 50 6.80 1.51 5.60
CA ARG A 50 5.38 1.68 5.26
C ARG A 50 4.75 2.61 6.27
N LEU A 51 4.10 3.65 5.79
CA LEU A 51 3.46 4.65 6.65
C LEU A 51 1.95 4.45 6.60
N ILE A 52 1.28 4.48 7.77
CA ILE A 52 -0.19 4.50 7.85
C ILE A 52 -0.64 5.89 8.24
N ILE A 53 -1.64 6.39 7.52
CA ILE A 53 -2.28 7.67 7.77
C ILE A 53 -3.56 7.39 8.53
N ARG A 54 -3.67 7.96 9.72
CA ARG A 54 -4.84 7.82 10.58
C ARG A 54 -5.59 9.14 10.68
N ASP A 55 -6.91 9.09 10.72
CA ASP A 55 -7.78 10.24 11.03
C ASP A 55 -8.80 9.82 12.08
N GLY A 56 -8.95 10.60 13.15
CA GLY A 56 -9.85 10.26 14.25
C GLY A 56 -9.58 8.90 14.93
N GLY A 57 -8.39 8.32 14.76
CA GLY A 57 -8.04 6.98 15.24
C GLY A 57 -8.37 5.83 14.27
N GLU A 58 -8.98 6.13 13.12
CA GLU A 58 -9.22 5.16 12.04
C GLU A 58 -8.05 5.16 11.05
N GLU A 59 -7.66 3.98 10.58
CA GLU A 59 -6.65 3.84 9.52
C GLU A 59 -7.31 4.07 8.15
N LEU A 60 -6.92 5.14 7.45
CA LEU A 60 -7.56 5.52 6.20
C LEU A 60 -6.81 5.03 4.96
N VAL A 61 -5.51 5.28 4.93
CA VAL A 61 -4.65 5.01 3.75
C VAL A 61 -3.22 4.72 4.20
N ALA A 62 -2.50 3.96 3.37
CA ALA A 62 -1.10 3.66 3.58
C ALA A 62 -0.23 4.19 2.43
N ILE A 63 0.97 4.67 2.76
CA ILE A 63 2.02 4.98 1.81
C ILE A 63 3.00 3.81 1.83
N LEU A 64 3.13 3.12 0.69
CA LEU A 64 4.06 2.01 0.53
C LEU A 64 5.14 2.35 -0.51
N PRO A 65 6.38 1.90 -0.32
CA PRO A 65 7.39 1.93 -1.37
C PRO A 65 6.91 1.17 -2.61
N LEU A 66 7.25 1.67 -3.80
CA LEU A 66 6.84 1.00 -5.05
C LEU A 66 7.43 -0.41 -5.18
N ALA A 67 8.60 -0.65 -4.58
CA ALA A 67 9.23 -1.98 -4.53
C ALA A 67 8.32 -3.00 -3.84
N ASP A 68 7.69 -2.61 -2.74
CA ASP A 68 6.78 -3.46 -1.97
C ASP A 68 5.53 -3.79 -2.76
N ILE A 69 4.89 -2.79 -3.40
CA ILE A 69 3.71 -3.02 -4.25
C ILE A 69 4.07 -4.00 -5.37
N ARG A 70 5.22 -3.81 -6.04
CA ARG A 70 5.68 -4.72 -7.10
C ARG A 70 5.94 -6.13 -6.58
N PHE A 71 6.45 -6.26 -5.36
CA PHE A 71 6.67 -7.55 -4.74
C PHE A 71 5.35 -8.25 -4.43
N LEU A 72 4.39 -7.55 -3.82
CA LEU A 72 3.06 -8.07 -3.51
C LEU A 72 2.34 -8.55 -4.77
N LEU A 73 2.35 -7.75 -5.85
CA LEU A 73 1.74 -8.12 -7.11
C LEU A 73 2.41 -9.35 -7.76
N ARG A 74 3.73 -9.48 -7.64
CA ARG A 74 4.42 -10.69 -8.12
C ARG A 74 4.05 -11.93 -7.31
N LEU A 75 3.90 -11.78 -5.99
CA LEU A 75 3.50 -12.87 -5.12
C LEU A 75 2.06 -13.33 -5.42
N GLU A 76 1.16 -12.37 -5.61
CA GLU A 76 -0.22 -12.64 -6.01
C GLU A 76 -0.29 -13.41 -7.34
N ASN A 77 0.42 -12.92 -8.37
CA ASN A 77 0.46 -13.62 -9.66
C ASN A 77 1.05 -15.03 -9.56
N ALA A 78 2.13 -15.21 -8.79
CA ALA A 78 2.73 -16.52 -8.60
C ALA A 78 1.78 -17.50 -7.87
N GLU A 79 0.95 -16.98 -6.97
CA GLU A 79 -0.06 -17.77 -6.27
C GLU A 79 -1.22 -18.14 -7.21
N LEU A 80 -1.69 -17.22 -8.05
CA LEU A 80 -2.68 -17.51 -9.08
C LEU A 80 -2.16 -18.56 -10.07
N ASP A 81 -0.93 -18.41 -10.56
CA ASP A 81 -0.28 -19.40 -11.44
C ASP A 81 -0.22 -20.79 -10.77
N ARG A 82 0.02 -20.84 -9.46
CA ARG A 82 0.03 -22.10 -8.69
C ARG A 82 -1.35 -22.73 -8.67
N ILE A 83 -2.39 -21.93 -8.39
CA ILE A 83 -3.78 -22.39 -8.36
C ILE A 83 -4.19 -22.94 -9.73
N ASP A 84 -3.91 -22.21 -10.81
CA ASP A 84 -4.21 -22.66 -12.18
C ASP A 84 -3.54 -24.00 -12.51
N LEU A 85 -2.26 -24.16 -12.14
CA LEU A 85 -1.54 -25.42 -12.32
C LEU A 85 -2.13 -26.57 -11.50
N GLU A 86 -2.63 -26.30 -10.30
CA GLU A 86 -3.31 -27.30 -9.48
C GLU A 86 -4.64 -27.72 -10.09
N GLU A 87 -5.42 -26.78 -10.64
CA GLU A 87 -6.66 -27.07 -11.35
C GLU A 87 -6.42 -27.91 -12.60
N VAL A 88 -5.43 -27.54 -13.42
CA VAL A 88 -5.03 -28.35 -14.59
C VAL A 88 -4.62 -29.76 -14.18
N ARG A 89 -3.89 -29.91 -13.06
CA ARG A 89 -3.51 -31.23 -12.53
C ARG A 89 -4.72 -32.05 -12.07
N LYS A 90 -5.71 -31.42 -11.46
CA LYS A 90 -6.96 -32.08 -11.05
C LYS A 90 -7.75 -32.53 -12.27
N ALA A 91 -8.02 -31.62 -13.21
CA ALA A 91 -8.73 -31.91 -14.46
C ALA A 91 -8.06 -33.04 -15.25
N ARG A 92 -6.73 -33.03 -15.36
CA ARG A 92 -5.97 -34.11 -16.04
C ARG A 92 -6.10 -35.48 -15.35
N LYS A 93 -6.22 -35.50 -14.02
CA LYS A 93 -6.34 -36.75 -13.25
C LYS A 93 -7.76 -37.30 -13.24
N ASP A 94 -8.77 -36.48 -13.55
CA ASP A 94 -10.15 -36.94 -13.63
C ASP A 94 -10.35 -37.75 -14.93
N PRO A 95 -10.63 -39.06 -14.86
CA PRO A 95 -10.88 -39.87 -16.04
C PRO A 95 -12.29 -39.66 -16.65
N ASN A 96 -13.20 -39.01 -15.92
CA ASN A 96 -14.60 -38.79 -16.29
C ASN A 96 -14.91 -37.32 -16.61
N ASP A 97 -13.89 -36.50 -16.84
CA ASP A 97 -14.06 -35.10 -17.23
C ASP A 97 -14.72 -35.01 -18.63
N GLN A 98 -16.03 -34.76 -18.63
CA GLN A 98 -16.87 -34.73 -19.83
C GLN A 98 -16.70 -33.45 -20.66
N ASP A 99 -16.05 -32.43 -20.10
CA ASP A 99 -15.86 -31.12 -20.72
C ASP A 99 -14.55 -31.04 -21.55
N ARG A 100 -13.87 -32.17 -21.75
CA ARG A 100 -12.64 -32.25 -22.55
C ARG A 100 -12.94 -32.10 -24.04
N ILE A 101 -12.41 -31.03 -24.63
CA ILE A 101 -12.38 -30.84 -26.08
C ILE A 101 -11.06 -31.34 -26.69
N PRO A 102 -11.08 -31.97 -27.87
CA PRO A 102 -9.87 -32.29 -28.63
C PRO A 102 -9.06 -31.04 -29.01
N LEU A 103 -7.73 -31.11 -28.95
CA LEU A 103 -6.84 -29.97 -29.21
C LEU A 103 -7.04 -29.35 -30.61
N ASP A 104 -7.33 -30.17 -31.61
CA ASP A 104 -7.56 -29.69 -32.99
C ASP A 104 -8.84 -28.85 -33.08
N ALA A 105 -9.90 -29.20 -32.33
CA ALA A 105 -11.12 -28.41 -32.26
C ALA A 105 -10.88 -27.06 -31.56
N MET A 106 -10.11 -27.06 -30.46
CA MET A 106 -9.74 -25.85 -29.73
C MET A 106 -8.93 -24.87 -30.58
N ARG A 107 -7.98 -25.37 -31.40
CA ARG A 107 -7.16 -24.55 -32.29
C ARG A 107 -7.99 -23.84 -33.36
N VAL A 108 -8.96 -24.55 -33.94
CA VAL A 108 -9.89 -23.97 -34.91
C VAL A 108 -10.75 -22.88 -34.26
N GLU A 109 -11.24 -23.11 -33.06
CA GLU A 109 -12.09 -22.16 -32.33
C GLU A 109 -11.35 -20.88 -31.90
N LEU A 110 -10.09 -21.00 -31.47
CA LEU A 110 -9.27 -19.88 -31.02
C LEU A 110 -8.45 -19.21 -32.15
N ALA A 111 -8.59 -19.69 -33.39
CA ALA A 111 -7.81 -19.23 -34.54
C ALA A 111 -6.27 -19.26 -34.30
N LEU A 112 -5.80 -20.35 -33.66
CA LEU A 112 -4.39 -20.61 -33.32
C LEU A 112 -3.72 -21.59 -34.30
#